data_AF-A0A919V429-F1
#
_entry.id   AF-A0A919V429-F1
#
_cell.length_a   1.000
_cell.length_b   1.000
_cell.length_c   1.000
_cell.angle_alpha   90.00
_cell.angle_beta   90.00
_cell.angle_gamma   90.00
#
_symmetry.space_group_name_H-M   'P 1'
#
loop_
_entity.id
_entity.type
_entity.pdbx_description
1 polymer ?
#
loop_
_entity_poly.entity_id
_entity_poly.type
_entity_poly.pdbx_seq_one_letter_code
_entity_poly.pdbx_strand_id
1 'polypeptide(L)'
;MKQSIRLGRIAGISVGAHWSTLVIALLVAAVLAGSVLPKDVPGRGPVAYWAAGAVTAVVFLAALLAHELAHAIVARRRGVPVTSITLWLLGGMTEFSEEARTPGDEFRVAVAGPLTSLLLAAVFGGAALLSAGPDLLVAAVRWLALMNAVLAVFNMLPGAPLDGGRVLHAVLWRGYRDRSRADRAAARAGQTLGMSLIALGAMELILLGWAGGLWLMLIGWFLSSAARGEGVVRAARDGLRGWSVRDLMTPHPDVAPAWQDAGEFVAGVALRSRQPVFPVVDFAGEPTGVVSLEALADTAPERRRGVRISALARPLDRRHRLAPDDDAVRVLEVPAFSGDLVAVVVDAGRVVGMVTTADLSRALRQAVLRATLPGGAAAPPSGRRPSADGGPADGTVDGTVAGGVDGTVDGTGGRTVNGPVDGAASPGGPSGDPAPDRPSRPLAGPGG
;
A
#
# COMPACT_ATOMS: atom_id res chain seq x y z
N MET A 1 -5.15 -6.08 0.46
CA MET A 1 -5.70 -6.93 -0.63
C MET A 1 -7.10 -7.36 -0.24
N LYS A 2 -8.11 -7.23 -1.10
CA LYS A 2 -9.53 -7.38 -0.70
C LYS A 2 -9.94 -8.85 -0.64
N GLN A 3 -10.72 -9.23 0.37
CA GLN A 3 -11.39 -10.53 0.45
C GLN A 3 -12.36 -10.68 -0.74
N SER A 4 -12.21 -11.74 -1.53
CA SER A 4 -13.18 -12.06 -2.59
C SER A 4 -14.33 -12.92 -2.08
N ILE A 5 -14.08 -13.71 -1.02
CA ILE A 5 -15.05 -14.64 -0.42
C ILE A 5 -15.04 -14.41 1.10
N ARG A 6 -16.22 -14.19 1.69
CA ARG A 6 -16.38 -14.14 3.16
C ARG A 6 -16.67 -15.55 3.68
N LEU A 7 -15.82 -16.05 4.57
CA LEU A 7 -15.96 -17.38 5.18
C LEU A 7 -16.80 -17.35 6.46
N GLY A 8 -16.84 -16.20 7.16
CA GLY A 8 -17.67 -16.01 8.34
C GLY A 8 -16.99 -15.13 9.40
N ARG A 9 -17.39 -15.31 10.67
CA ARG A 9 -16.68 -14.73 11.82
C ARG A 9 -16.27 -15.82 12.80
N ILE A 10 -15.02 -15.79 13.24
CA ILE A 10 -14.47 -16.70 14.26
C ILE A 10 -13.93 -15.85 15.41
N ALA A 11 -14.36 -16.13 16.64
CA ALA A 11 -13.99 -15.35 17.82
C ALA A 11 -14.18 -13.81 17.65
N GLY A 12 -15.22 -13.40 16.91
CA GLY A 12 -15.52 -11.99 16.62
C GLY A 12 -14.70 -11.36 15.49
N ILE A 13 -13.77 -12.10 14.87
CA ILE A 13 -12.90 -11.63 13.79
C ILE A 13 -13.48 -12.06 12.44
N SER A 14 -13.52 -11.15 11.46
CA SER A 14 -14.01 -11.45 10.11
C SER A 14 -12.99 -12.30 9.34
N VAL A 15 -13.38 -13.50 8.93
CA VAL A 15 -12.52 -14.42 8.17
C VAL A 15 -12.98 -14.46 6.72
N GLY A 16 -12.02 -14.33 5.81
CA GLY A 16 -12.26 -14.41 4.36
C GLY A 16 -11.13 -15.11 3.61
N ALA A 17 -11.37 -15.34 2.33
CA ALA A 17 -10.40 -15.89 1.40
C ALA A 17 -10.38 -15.06 0.12
N HIS A 18 -9.19 -14.89 -0.43
CA HIS A 18 -8.99 -14.40 -1.79
C HIS A 18 -9.09 -15.57 -2.79
N TRP A 19 -9.47 -15.32 -4.05
CA TRP A 19 -9.63 -16.37 -5.08
C TRP A 19 -8.35 -17.18 -5.29
N SER A 20 -7.19 -16.56 -5.05
CA SER A 20 -5.90 -17.22 -5.11
C SER A 20 -5.69 -18.30 -4.05
N THR A 21 -6.53 -18.34 -3.00
CA THR A 21 -6.61 -19.45 -2.03
C THR A 21 -7.06 -20.75 -2.71
N LEU A 22 -7.98 -20.66 -3.68
CA LEU A 22 -8.41 -21.84 -4.45
C LEU A 22 -7.27 -22.35 -5.33
N VAL A 23 -6.48 -21.44 -5.90
CA VAL A 23 -5.31 -21.79 -6.72
C VAL A 23 -4.28 -22.56 -5.89
N ILE A 24 -3.93 -22.08 -4.69
CA ILE A 24 -2.98 -22.80 -3.83
C ILE A 24 -3.55 -24.13 -3.35
N ALA A 25 -4.86 -24.20 -3.03
CA ALA A 25 -5.51 -25.45 -2.66
C ALA A 25 -5.39 -26.50 -3.77
N LEU A 26 -5.66 -26.09 -5.02
CA LEU A 26 -5.55 -26.95 -6.19
C LEU A 26 -4.10 -27.36 -6.44
N LEU A 27 -3.15 -26.44 -6.32
CA LEU A 27 -1.72 -26.73 -6.50
C LEU A 27 -1.24 -27.76 -5.47
N VAL A 28 -1.56 -27.57 -4.19
CA VAL A 28 -1.21 -28.51 -3.11
C VAL A 28 -1.86 -29.87 -3.38
N ALA A 29 -3.15 -29.90 -3.72
CA ALA A 29 -3.85 -31.15 -4.04
C ALA A 29 -3.21 -31.86 -5.24
N ALA A 30 -2.84 -31.13 -6.29
CA ALA A 30 -2.19 -31.68 -7.48
C ALA A 30 -0.79 -32.23 -7.19
N VAL A 31 0.02 -31.52 -6.40
CA VAL A 31 1.35 -31.99 -5.97
C VAL A 31 1.22 -33.25 -5.12
N LEU A 32 0.28 -33.27 -4.18
CA LEU A 32 0.01 -34.44 -3.35
C LEU A 32 -0.44 -35.63 -4.17
N ALA A 33 -1.43 -35.44 -5.03
CA ALA A 33 -2.04 -36.51 -5.82
C ALA A 33 -1.12 -37.03 -6.93
N GLY A 34 -0.34 -36.16 -7.56
CA GLY A 34 0.51 -36.50 -8.71
C GLY A 34 1.93 -36.91 -8.34
N SER A 35 2.42 -36.55 -7.16
CA SER A 35 3.83 -36.78 -6.82
C SER A 35 4.08 -37.33 -5.42
N VAL A 36 3.47 -36.80 -4.36
CA VAL A 36 3.84 -37.17 -2.98
C VAL A 36 3.18 -38.49 -2.58
N LEU A 37 1.85 -38.57 -2.65
CA LEU A 37 1.10 -39.74 -2.18
C LEU A 37 1.38 -41.00 -3.02
N PRO A 38 1.50 -40.94 -4.36
CA PRO A 38 1.85 -42.13 -5.15
C PRO A 38 3.26 -42.67 -4.89
N LYS A 39 4.20 -41.81 -4.47
CA LYS A 39 5.56 -42.23 -4.13
C LYS A 39 5.62 -42.88 -2.74
N ASP A 40 4.84 -42.38 -1.78
CA ASP A 40 4.80 -42.91 -0.41
C ASP A 40 3.94 -44.18 -0.30
N VAL A 41 2.79 -44.20 -0.98
CA VAL A 41 1.83 -45.32 -0.98
C VAL A 41 1.48 -45.70 -2.42
N PRO A 42 2.33 -46.49 -3.11
CA PRO A 42 2.09 -46.88 -4.50
C PRO A 42 0.89 -47.82 -4.65
N GLY A 43 0.37 -47.95 -5.88
CA GLY A 43 -0.65 -48.94 -6.23
C GLY A 43 -2.10 -48.54 -5.95
N ARG A 44 -2.38 -47.29 -5.53
CA ARG A 44 -3.76 -46.78 -5.43
C ARG A 44 -4.22 -46.15 -6.75
N GLY A 45 -5.54 -46.08 -6.95
CA GLY A 45 -6.14 -45.49 -8.15
C GLY A 45 -6.08 -43.96 -8.16
N PRO A 46 -6.11 -43.30 -9.34
CA PRO A 46 -6.02 -41.85 -9.47
C PRO A 46 -7.07 -41.07 -8.64
N VAL A 47 -8.30 -41.58 -8.60
CA VAL A 47 -9.40 -40.98 -7.83
C VAL A 47 -9.08 -40.95 -6.33
N ALA A 48 -8.47 -42.00 -5.80
CA ALA A 48 -8.09 -42.07 -4.39
C ALA A 48 -7.01 -41.03 -4.05
N TYR A 49 -6.00 -40.86 -4.92
CA TYR A 49 -4.96 -39.85 -4.72
C TYR A 49 -5.51 -38.42 -4.80
N TRP A 50 -6.38 -38.13 -5.77
CA TRP A 50 -7.00 -36.80 -5.90
C TRP A 50 -7.93 -36.50 -4.73
N ALA A 51 -8.74 -37.47 -4.28
CA ALA A 51 -9.59 -37.30 -3.12
C ALA A 51 -8.77 -37.04 -1.84
N ALA A 52 -7.74 -37.86 -1.59
CA ALA A 52 -6.85 -37.70 -0.45
C ALA A 52 -6.09 -36.36 -0.52
N GLY A 53 -5.55 -36.00 -1.68
CA GLY A 53 -4.84 -34.73 -1.91
C GLY A 53 -5.74 -33.52 -1.69
N ALA A 54 -6.98 -33.54 -2.20
CA ALA A 54 -7.94 -32.45 -2.01
C ALA A 54 -8.34 -32.27 -0.54
N VAL A 55 -8.67 -33.37 0.16
CA VAL A 55 -8.99 -33.31 1.60
C VAL A 55 -7.78 -32.80 2.40
N THR A 56 -6.60 -33.32 2.10
CA THR A 56 -5.36 -32.89 2.77
C THR A 56 -5.08 -31.40 2.55
N ALA A 57 -5.27 -30.90 1.32
CA ALA A 57 -5.10 -29.48 1.02
C ALA A 57 -6.08 -28.60 1.81
N VAL A 58 -7.35 -29.02 1.96
CA VAL A 58 -8.34 -28.30 2.78
C VAL A 58 -7.94 -28.29 4.25
N VAL A 59 -7.51 -29.44 4.80
CA VAL A 59 -7.05 -29.53 6.20
C VAL A 59 -5.79 -28.71 6.42
N PHE A 60 -4.87 -28.68 5.45
CA PHE A 60 -3.68 -27.84 5.50
C PHE A 60 -4.04 -26.34 5.54
N LEU A 61 -4.99 -25.89 4.72
CA LEU A 61 -5.48 -24.51 4.77
C LEU A 61 -6.21 -24.19 6.07
N ALA A 62 -6.92 -25.15 6.65
CA ALA A 62 -7.52 -24.99 7.97
C ALA A 62 -6.46 -24.88 9.08
N ALA A 63 -5.36 -25.63 8.99
CA ALA A 63 -4.23 -25.52 9.91
C ALA A 63 -3.51 -24.17 9.78
N LEU A 64 -3.33 -23.67 8.55
CA LEU A 64 -2.82 -22.32 8.28
C LEU A 64 -3.76 -21.23 8.84
N LEU A 65 -5.08 -21.41 8.70
CA LEU A 65 -6.05 -20.50 9.32
C LEU A 65 -5.96 -20.54 10.85
N ALA A 66 -5.78 -21.72 11.45
CA ALA A 66 -5.62 -21.86 12.89
C ALA A 66 -4.36 -21.14 13.39
N HIS A 67 -3.26 -21.18 12.63
CA HIS A 67 -2.04 -20.42 12.88
C HIS A 67 -2.33 -18.90 12.94
N GLU A 68 -2.98 -18.34 11.91
CA GLU A 68 -3.36 -16.92 11.89
C GLU A 68 -4.32 -16.54 13.02
N LEU A 69 -5.30 -17.42 13.27
CA LEU A 69 -6.28 -17.21 14.32
C LEU A 69 -5.62 -17.16 15.69
N ALA A 70 -4.55 -17.93 15.92
CA ALA A 70 -3.79 -17.88 17.15
C ALA A 70 -3.14 -16.50 17.36
N HIS A 71 -2.51 -15.92 16.33
CA HIS A 71 -2.02 -14.54 16.39
C HIS A 71 -3.13 -13.56 16.74
N ALA A 72 -4.26 -13.66 16.03
CA ALA A 72 -5.37 -12.73 16.20
C ALA A 72 -6.03 -12.83 17.59
N ILE A 73 -6.22 -14.05 18.11
CA ILE A 73 -6.78 -14.27 19.45
C ILE A 73 -5.84 -13.71 20.52
N VAL A 74 -4.54 -13.99 20.43
CA VAL A 74 -3.57 -13.47 21.39
C VAL A 74 -3.48 -11.95 21.30
N ALA A 75 -3.48 -11.37 20.09
CA ALA A 75 -3.48 -9.93 19.87
C ALA A 75 -4.69 -9.24 20.53
N ARG A 76 -5.90 -9.76 20.30
CA ARG A 76 -7.12 -9.24 20.94
C ARG A 76 -7.08 -9.33 22.47
N ARG A 77 -6.55 -10.43 23.02
CA ARG A 77 -6.34 -10.57 24.46
C ARG A 77 -5.33 -9.57 25.03
N ARG A 78 -4.46 -9.00 24.19
CA ARG A 78 -3.51 -7.93 24.55
C ARG A 78 -4.00 -6.53 24.19
N GLY A 79 -5.28 -6.38 23.84
CA GLY A 79 -5.86 -5.09 23.50
C GLY A 79 -5.41 -4.55 22.15
N VAL A 80 -4.83 -5.39 21.28
CA VAL A 80 -4.52 -5.01 19.90
C VAL A 80 -5.75 -5.34 19.02
N PRO A 81 -6.46 -4.34 18.48
CA PRO A 81 -7.62 -4.56 17.64
C PRO A 81 -7.24 -5.27 16.32
N VAL A 82 -8.02 -6.29 15.97
CA VAL A 82 -7.86 -7.08 14.73
C VAL A 82 -9.10 -6.89 13.89
N THR A 83 -8.93 -6.43 12.65
CA THR A 83 -10.01 -6.12 11.72
C THR A 83 -10.50 -7.37 10.99
N SER A 84 -9.57 -8.10 10.35
CA SER A 84 -9.91 -9.23 9.49
C SER A 84 -8.74 -10.22 9.37
N ILE A 85 -9.06 -11.46 9.00
CA ILE A 85 -8.09 -12.48 8.57
C ILE A 85 -8.44 -12.87 7.14
N THR A 86 -7.45 -12.81 6.24
CA THR A 86 -7.65 -13.18 4.83
C THR A 86 -6.63 -14.23 4.40
N LEU A 87 -7.11 -15.38 3.93
CA LEU A 87 -6.28 -16.39 3.28
C LEU A 87 -6.00 -16.01 1.82
N TRP A 88 -4.80 -16.30 1.33
CA TRP A 88 -4.34 -16.01 -0.03
C TRP A 88 -3.20 -16.96 -0.46
N LEU A 89 -2.74 -16.85 -1.71
CA LEU A 89 -1.74 -17.73 -2.33
C LEU A 89 -0.49 -17.99 -1.47
N LEU A 90 -0.02 -16.99 -0.74
CA LEU A 90 1.26 -17.02 -0.01
C LEU A 90 1.09 -17.23 1.50
N GLY A 91 -0.13 -17.48 2.00
CA GLY A 91 -0.36 -17.70 3.42
C GLY A 91 -1.71 -17.20 3.92
N GLY A 92 -1.74 -16.77 5.18
CA GLY A 92 -2.78 -15.90 5.69
C GLY A 92 -2.22 -14.50 5.96
N MET A 93 -3.08 -13.50 6.00
CA MET A 93 -2.73 -12.16 6.46
C MET A 93 -3.76 -11.72 7.50
N THR A 94 -3.26 -11.48 8.71
CA THR A 94 -4.03 -10.86 9.78
C THR A 94 -3.88 -9.35 9.71
N GLU A 95 -5.00 -8.65 9.54
CA GLU A 95 -5.04 -7.19 9.44
C GLU A 95 -5.28 -6.58 10.82
N PHE A 96 -4.25 -5.92 11.35
CA PHE A 96 -4.28 -5.23 12.64
C PHE A 96 -4.66 -3.76 12.44
N SER A 97 -5.53 -3.23 13.30
CA SER A 97 -5.90 -1.81 13.26
C SER A 97 -4.89 -0.93 13.99
N GLU A 98 -4.13 -1.50 14.93
CA GLU A 98 -3.06 -0.83 15.66
C GLU A 98 -1.84 -1.74 15.81
N GLU A 99 -0.68 -1.15 16.08
CA GLU A 99 0.55 -1.88 16.38
C GLU A 99 0.61 -2.30 17.86
N ALA A 100 1.46 -3.27 18.18
CA ALA A 100 1.65 -3.71 19.57
C ALA A 100 2.23 -2.58 20.44
N ARG A 101 1.70 -2.43 21.66
CA ARG A 101 2.06 -1.34 22.59
C ARG A 101 3.32 -1.62 23.39
N THR A 102 3.65 -2.89 23.61
CA THR A 102 4.84 -3.31 24.37
C THR A 102 5.59 -4.43 23.65
N PRO A 103 6.92 -4.54 23.84
CA PRO A 103 7.69 -5.64 23.27
C PRO A 103 7.20 -7.00 23.76
N GLY A 104 6.70 -7.07 25.00
CA GLY A 104 6.16 -8.30 25.55
C GLY A 104 4.86 -8.75 24.87
N ASP A 105 4.00 -7.82 24.46
CA ASP A 105 2.78 -8.17 23.72
C ASP A 105 3.11 -8.60 22.31
N GLU A 106 4.03 -7.90 21.64
CA GLU A 106 4.51 -8.28 20.32
C GLU A 106 5.12 -9.69 20.30
N PHE A 107 6.00 -9.99 21.26
CA PHE A 107 6.62 -11.32 21.37
C PHE A 107 5.57 -12.42 21.48
N ARG A 108 4.59 -12.25 22.37
CA ARG A 108 3.57 -13.28 22.63
C ARG A 108 2.62 -13.46 21.46
N VAL A 109 2.28 -12.37 20.76
CA VAL A 109 1.51 -12.46 19.51
C VAL A 109 2.35 -13.21 18.48
N ALA A 110 3.62 -12.84 18.27
CA ALA A 110 4.47 -13.43 17.24
C ALA A 110 4.75 -14.94 17.45
N VAL A 111 4.87 -15.42 18.69
CA VAL A 111 5.07 -16.87 18.93
C VAL A 111 3.77 -17.69 18.86
N ALA A 112 2.58 -17.05 18.89
CA ALA A 112 1.30 -17.76 18.99
C ALA A 112 1.02 -18.67 17.80
N GLY A 113 1.22 -18.18 16.57
CA GLY A 113 1.06 -18.96 15.34
C GLY A 113 2.04 -20.14 15.29
N PRO A 114 3.36 -19.93 15.40
CA PRO A 114 4.36 -21.00 15.36
C PRO A 114 4.16 -22.07 16.44
N LEU A 115 3.76 -21.69 17.66
CA LEU A 115 3.40 -22.68 18.69
C LEU A 115 2.15 -23.48 18.33
N THR A 116 1.16 -22.84 17.68
CA THR A 116 -0.04 -23.54 17.18
C THR A 116 0.30 -24.50 16.05
N SER A 117 1.15 -24.09 15.10
CA SER A 117 1.64 -24.98 14.05
C SER A 117 2.45 -26.14 14.61
N LEU A 118 3.33 -25.89 15.60
CA LEU A 118 4.09 -26.96 16.24
C LEU A 118 3.19 -27.94 17.00
N LEU A 119 2.16 -27.43 17.68
CA LEU A 119 1.15 -28.27 18.33
C LEU A 119 0.39 -29.13 17.31
N LEU A 120 -0.06 -28.54 16.20
CA LEU A 120 -0.71 -29.28 15.12
C LEU A 120 0.22 -30.32 14.50
N ALA A 121 1.51 -30.00 14.33
CA ALA A 121 2.50 -30.95 13.87
C ALA A 121 2.61 -32.16 14.83
N ALA A 122 2.67 -31.92 16.14
CA ALA A 122 2.71 -32.98 17.15
C ALA A 122 1.41 -33.80 17.16
N VAL A 123 0.24 -33.17 17.05
CA VAL A 123 -1.06 -33.86 17.01
C VAL A 123 -1.19 -34.74 15.77
N PHE A 124 -0.91 -34.21 14.57
CA PHE A 124 -0.94 -35.01 13.35
C PHE A 124 0.15 -36.09 13.35
N GLY A 125 1.34 -35.79 13.84
CA GLY A 125 2.42 -36.76 13.96
C GLY A 125 2.05 -37.92 14.88
N GLY A 126 1.51 -37.61 16.06
CA GLY A 126 1.00 -38.62 17.00
C GLY A 126 -0.15 -39.43 16.40
N ALA A 127 -1.10 -38.78 15.73
CA ALA A 127 -2.20 -39.46 15.04
C ALA A 127 -1.69 -40.40 13.93
N ALA A 128 -0.68 -40.00 13.15
CA ALA A 128 -0.09 -40.85 12.13
C ALA A 128 0.67 -42.04 12.71
N LEU A 129 1.37 -41.86 13.84
CA LEU A 129 2.12 -42.92 14.52
C LEU A 129 1.22 -43.96 15.19
N LEU A 130 0.09 -43.53 15.74
CA LEU A 130 -0.83 -44.39 16.49
C LEU A 130 -1.95 -44.98 15.61
N SER A 131 -2.10 -44.51 14.37
CA SER A 131 -3.18 -44.96 13.48
C SER A 131 -2.87 -46.31 12.86
N ALA A 132 -3.82 -47.24 12.99
CA ALA A 132 -3.90 -48.48 12.20
C ALA A 132 -4.84 -48.33 10.98
N GLY A 133 -5.16 -47.09 10.59
CA GLY A 133 -6.04 -46.78 9.47
C GLY A 133 -5.41 -47.02 8.11
N PRO A 134 -6.12 -46.71 7.00
CA PRO A 134 -5.62 -46.93 5.65
C PRO A 134 -4.30 -46.18 5.39
N ASP A 135 -3.31 -46.83 4.78
CA ASP A 135 -1.98 -46.26 4.55
C ASP A 135 -2.00 -44.89 3.88
N LEU A 136 -2.90 -44.69 2.90
CA LEU A 136 -3.04 -43.43 2.17
C LEU A 136 -3.48 -42.28 3.09
N LEU A 137 -4.36 -42.56 4.06
CA LEU A 137 -4.77 -41.57 5.05
C LEU A 137 -3.62 -41.28 6.03
N VAL A 138 -2.90 -42.31 6.48
CA VAL A 138 -1.74 -42.15 7.36
C VAL A 138 -0.65 -41.31 6.69
N ALA A 139 -0.37 -41.55 5.40
CA ALA A 139 0.56 -40.75 4.60
C ALA A 139 0.13 -39.28 4.51
N ALA A 140 -1.15 -39.02 4.22
CA ALA A 140 -1.71 -37.67 4.20
C ALA A 140 -1.57 -36.94 5.55
N VAL A 141 -1.89 -37.61 6.67
CA VAL A 141 -1.76 -37.04 8.02
C VAL A 141 -0.29 -36.81 8.39
N ARG A 142 0.61 -37.71 8.00
CA ARG A 142 2.06 -37.55 8.19
C ARG A 142 2.58 -36.33 7.41
N TRP A 143 2.10 -36.13 6.19
CA TRP A 143 2.44 -34.93 5.41
C TRP A 143 1.94 -33.65 6.08
N LEU A 144 0.72 -33.65 6.63
CA LEU A 144 0.21 -32.52 7.43
C LEU A 144 1.08 -32.23 8.65
N ALA A 145 1.54 -33.27 9.34
CA ALA A 145 2.45 -33.13 10.48
C ALA A 145 3.76 -32.45 10.06
N LEU A 146 4.39 -32.96 8.99
CA LEU A 146 5.63 -32.42 8.46
C LEU A 146 5.46 -30.97 8.01
N MET A 147 4.41 -30.65 7.26
CA MET A 147 4.21 -29.29 6.75
C MET A 147 3.90 -28.28 7.85
N ASN A 148 3.20 -28.68 8.90
CA ASN A 148 3.00 -27.81 10.08
C ASN A 148 4.32 -27.58 10.85
N ALA A 149 5.18 -28.59 10.94
CA ALA A 149 6.51 -28.43 11.53
C ALA A 149 7.39 -27.49 10.68
N VAL A 150 7.41 -27.68 9.36
CA VAL A 150 8.11 -26.81 8.40
C VAL A 150 7.57 -25.38 8.50
N LEU A 151 6.26 -25.19 8.55
CA LEU A 151 5.63 -23.88 8.70
C LEU A 151 6.06 -23.19 10.00
N ALA A 152 6.11 -23.92 11.12
CA ALA A 152 6.56 -23.38 12.40
C ALA A 152 8.04 -22.97 12.38
N VAL A 153 8.91 -23.84 11.84
CA VAL A 153 10.35 -23.58 11.75
C VAL A 153 10.65 -22.42 10.81
N PHE A 154 10.06 -22.44 9.61
CA PHE A 154 10.26 -21.39 8.61
C PHE A 154 9.77 -20.04 9.14
N ASN A 155 8.58 -19.99 9.76
CA ASN A 155 8.09 -18.74 10.35
C ASN A 155 8.91 -18.27 11.55
N MET A 156 9.67 -19.13 12.23
CA MET A 156 10.56 -18.71 13.32
C MET A 156 11.96 -18.26 12.87
N LEU A 157 12.25 -18.27 11.57
CA LEU A 157 13.52 -17.72 11.07
C LEU A 157 13.64 -16.21 11.39
N PRO A 158 14.83 -15.73 11.81
CA PRO A 158 15.02 -14.37 12.29
C PRO A 158 15.08 -13.36 11.14
N GLY A 159 13.92 -12.91 10.67
CA GLY A 159 13.84 -11.91 9.61
C GLY A 159 12.42 -11.53 9.20
N ALA A 160 12.17 -10.25 8.95
CA ALA A 160 10.90 -9.80 8.36
C ALA A 160 10.70 -10.42 6.96
N PRO A 161 9.46 -10.72 6.53
CA PRO A 161 8.17 -10.52 7.20
C PRO A 161 7.71 -11.71 8.09
N LEU A 162 8.61 -12.65 8.41
CA LEU A 162 8.28 -13.86 9.17
C LEU A 162 8.01 -13.53 10.64
N ASP A 163 7.30 -14.41 11.35
CA ASP A 163 7.03 -14.24 12.78
C ASP A 163 8.30 -14.15 13.62
N GLY A 164 9.34 -14.89 13.25
CA GLY A 164 10.67 -14.88 13.86
C GLY A 164 11.35 -13.53 13.72
N GLY A 165 11.06 -12.79 12.65
CA GLY A 165 11.41 -11.38 12.52
C GLY A 165 10.75 -10.50 13.58
N ARG A 166 9.47 -10.74 13.88
CA ARG A 166 8.73 -10.02 14.94
C ARG A 166 9.16 -10.45 16.35
N VAL A 167 9.51 -11.73 16.53
CA VAL A 167 10.12 -12.22 17.78
C VAL A 167 11.47 -11.55 18.00
N LEU A 168 12.34 -11.53 16.99
CA LEU A 168 13.62 -10.83 17.02
C LEU A 168 13.41 -9.34 17.32
N HIS A 169 12.47 -8.70 16.61
CA HIS A 169 12.11 -7.31 16.82
C HIS A 169 11.74 -7.04 18.28
N ALA A 170 10.83 -7.83 18.86
CA ALA A 170 10.40 -7.67 20.24
C ALA A 170 11.56 -7.82 21.26
N VAL A 171 12.47 -8.76 21.03
CA VAL A 171 13.67 -8.96 21.87
C VAL A 171 14.61 -7.76 21.76
N LEU A 172 14.90 -7.31 20.54
CA LEU A 172 15.75 -6.16 20.28
C LEU A 172 15.14 -4.86 20.80
N TRP A 173 13.83 -4.68 20.68
CA TRP A 173 13.12 -3.51 21.19
C TRP A 173 13.21 -3.44 22.71
N ARG A 174 13.04 -4.58 23.40
CA ARG A 174 13.26 -4.64 24.85
C ARG A 174 14.70 -4.30 25.24
N GLY A 175 15.67 -4.78 24.48
CA GLY A 175 17.10 -4.54 24.74
C GLY A 175 17.54 -3.10 24.46
N TYR A 176 17.17 -2.55 23.31
CA TYR A 176 17.56 -1.20 22.88
C TYR A 176 16.77 -0.11 23.57
N ARG A 177 15.56 -0.40 24.09
CA ARG A 177 14.58 0.59 24.54
C ARG A 177 14.24 1.64 23.47
N ASP A 178 14.54 1.34 22.22
CA ASP A 178 14.31 2.15 21.04
C ASP A 178 13.68 1.23 19.99
N ARG A 179 12.41 1.49 19.68
CA ARG A 179 11.63 0.72 18.74
C ARG A 179 12.15 0.88 17.31
N SER A 180 12.39 2.12 16.89
CA SER A 180 12.88 2.41 15.54
C SER A 180 14.24 1.77 15.27
N ARG A 181 15.11 1.66 16.28
CA ARG A 181 16.37 0.90 16.16
C ARG A 181 16.13 -0.60 16.00
N ALA A 182 15.19 -1.17 16.74
CA ALA A 182 14.82 -2.58 16.62
C ALA A 182 14.19 -2.87 15.25
N ASP A 183 13.31 -2.01 14.74
CA ASP A 183 12.69 -2.14 13.42
C ASP A 183 13.77 -2.23 12.32
N ARG A 184 14.75 -1.32 12.35
CA ARG A 184 15.87 -1.33 11.40
C ARG A 184 16.69 -2.61 11.50
N ALA A 185 16.92 -3.12 12.72
CA ALA A 185 17.69 -4.34 12.92
C ALA A 185 16.94 -5.58 12.43
N ALA A 186 15.64 -5.70 12.71
CA ALA A 186 14.80 -6.81 12.25
C ALA A 186 14.63 -6.81 10.71
N ALA A 187 14.48 -5.63 10.10
CA ALA A 187 14.44 -5.49 8.64
C ALA A 187 15.76 -5.90 7.99
N ARG A 188 16.91 -5.50 8.56
CA ARG A 188 18.23 -5.94 8.10
C ARG A 188 18.42 -7.44 8.24
N ALA A 189 17.98 -8.04 9.34
CA ALA A 189 18.05 -9.48 9.53
C ALA A 189 17.27 -10.23 8.44
N GLY A 190 16.07 -9.77 8.07
CA GLY A 190 15.31 -10.32 6.94
C GLY A 190 16.00 -10.18 5.58
N GLN A 191 16.64 -9.04 5.33
CA GLN A 191 17.45 -8.85 4.12
C GLN A 191 18.67 -9.78 4.10
N THR A 192 19.40 -9.90 5.21
CA THR A 192 20.54 -10.80 5.33
C THR A 192 20.12 -12.25 5.12
N LEU A 193 19.05 -12.69 5.78
CA LEU A 193 18.49 -14.03 5.61
C LEU A 193 18.12 -14.30 4.15
N GLY A 194 17.40 -13.37 3.51
CA GLY A 194 17.02 -13.52 2.11
C GLY A 194 18.22 -13.55 1.15
N MET A 195 19.24 -12.71 1.38
CA MET A 195 20.48 -12.73 0.61
C MET A 195 21.27 -14.04 0.82
N SER A 196 21.31 -14.57 2.04
CA SER A 196 21.93 -15.87 2.34
C SER A 196 21.22 -17.01 1.61
N LEU A 197 19.89 -17.01 1.55
CA LEU A 197 19.13 -18.00 0.78
C LEU A 197 19.41 -17.91 -0.73
N ILE A 198 19.54 -16.69 -1.28
CA ILE A 198 19.93 -16.50 -2.69
C ILE A 198 21.34 -17.05 -2.93
N ALA A 199 22.30 -16.71 -2.07
CA ALA A 199 23.68 -17.17 -2.21
C ALA A 199 23.77 -18.70 -2.12
N LEU A 200 23.05 -19.30 -1.17
CA LEU A 200 22.97 -20.75 -1.02
C LEU A 200 22.32 -21.41 -2.24
N GLY A 201 21.22 -20.84 -2.75
CA GLY A 201 20.54 -21.38 -3.93
C GLY A 201 21.38 -21.27 -5.20
N ALA A 202 22.12 -20.17 -5.36
CA ALA A 202 23.09 -20.02 -6.43
C ALA A 202 24.25 -21.02 -6.32
N MET A 203 24.73 -21.27 -5.09
CA MET A 203 25.75 -22.28 -4.82
C MET A 203 25.24 -23.70 -5.17
N GLU A 204 24.03 -24.07 -4.76
CA GLU A 204 23.41 -25.36 -5.10
C GLU A 204 23.24 -25.53 -6.62
N LEU A 205 22.80 -24.48 -7.30
CA LEU A 205 22.59 -24.51 -8.75
C LEU A 205 23.92 -24.64 -9.51
N ILE A 206 24.93 -23.85 -9.13
CA ILE A 206 26.20 -23.76 -9.86
C ILE A 206 27.14 -24.93 -9.50
N LEU A 207 27.25 -25.28 -8.22
CA LEU A 207 28.21 -26.29 -7.76
C LEU A 207 27.64 -27.70 -7.78
N LEU A 208 26.35 -27.88 -7.48
CA LEU A 208 25.71 -29.20 -7.40
C LEU A 208 24.86 -29.53 -8.62
N GLY A 209 24.65 -28.57 -9.54
CA GLY A 209 23.77 -28.74 -10.70
C GLY A 209 22.30 -28.97 -10.33
N TRP A 210 21.91 -28.66 -9.09
CA TRP A 210 20.58 -28.98 -8.59
C TRP A 210 19.61 -27.83 -8.88
N ALA A 211 18.58 -28.11 -9.69
CA ALA A 211 17.54 -27.12 -10.03
C ALA A 211 16.76 -26.61 -8.80
N GLY A 212 16.81 -27.32 -7.66
CA GLY A 212 16.23 -26.87 -6.40
C GLY A 212 16.77 -25.51 -5.92
N GLY A 213 18.03 -25.20 -6.27
CA GLY A 213 18.65 -23.91 -5.94
C GLY A 213 17.90 -22.71 -6.51
N LEU A 214 17.25 -22.84 -7.68
CA LEU A 214 16.43 -21.77 -8.27
C LEU A 214 15.23 -21.42 -7.39
N TRP A 215 14.60 -22.43 -6.78
CA TRP A 215 13.49 -22.23 -5.85
C TRP A 215 13.95 -21.50 -4.59
N LEU A 216 15.12 -21.87 -4.06
CA LEU A 216 15.71 -21.22 -2.90
C LEU A 216 16.05 -19.74 -3.18
N MET A 217 16.59 -19.45 -4.37
CA MET A 217 16.82 -18.08 -4.84
C MET A 217 15.52 -17.28 -4.94
N LEU A 218 14.44 -17.88 -5.46
CA LEU A 218 13.12 -17.22 -5.53
C LEU A 218 12.58 -16.88 -4.14
N ILE A 219 12.66 -17.81 -3.18
CA ILE A 219 12.26 -17.58 -1.79
C ILE A 219 13.11 -16.45 -1.18
N GLY A 220 14.42 -16.49 -1.34
CA GLY A 220 15.32 -15.48 -0.80
C GLY A 220 15.10 -14.08 -1.39
N TRP A 221 14.81 -14.00 -2.70
CA TRP A 221 14.43 -12.75 -3.37
C TRP A 221 13.10 -12.21 -2.84
N PHE A 222 12.09 -13.07 -2.71
CA PHE A 222 10.79 -12.68 -2.16
C PHE A 222 10.93 -12.16 -0.72
N LEU A 223 11.66 -12.88 0.13
CA LEU A 223 11.90 -12.49 1.52
C LEU A 223 12.62 -11.13 1.63
N SER A 224 13.68 -10.95 0.84
CA SER A 224 14.43 -9.68 0.78
C SER A 224 13.57 -8.53 0.28
N SER A 225 12.68 -8.78 -0.67
CA SER A 225 11.79 -7.77 -1.24
C SER A 225 10.67 -7.41 -0.27
N ALA A 226 10.08 -8.39 0.42
CA ALA A 226 9.07 -8.16 1.45
C ALA A 226 9.65 -7.39 2.66
N ALA A 227 10.84 -7.77 3.15
CA ALA A 227 11.53 -7.05 4.22
C ALA A 227 11.78 -5.57 3.87
N ARG A 228 12.12 -5.28 2.60
CA ARG A 228 12.28 -3.91 2.11
C ARG A 228 10.95 -3.17 2.01
N GLY A 229 9.91 -3.82 1.47
CA GLY A 229 8.58 -3.25 1.34
C GLY A 229 7.97 -2.83 2.67
N GLU A 230 8.07 -3.68 3.70
CA GLU A 230 7.60 -3.34 5.05
C GLU A 230 8.33 -2.13 5.63
N GLY A 231 9.64 -2.02 5.42
CA GLY A 231 10.44 -0.89 5.88
C GLY A 231 9.99 0.44 5.27
N VAL A 232 9.65 0.45 3.98
CA VAL A 232 9.16 1.65 3.28
C VAL A 232 7.80 2.09 3.82
N VAL A 233 6.85 1.17 3.98
CA VAL A 233 5.51 1.50 4.50
C VAL A 233 5.58 1.99 5.95
N ARG A 234 6.40 1.35 6.80
CA ARG A 234 6.59 1.79 8.19
C ARG A 234 7.25 3.16 8.25
N ALA A 235 8.32 3.40 7.48
CA ALA A 235 8.97 4.71 7.43
C ALA A 235 8.02 5.81 6.96
N ALA A 236 7.14 5.51 6.00
CA ALA A 236 6.10 6.43 5.54
C ALA A 236 5.10 6.77 6.66
N ARG A 237 4.61 5.76 7.40
CA ARG A 237 3.74 5.96 8.55
C ARG A 237 4.42 6.79 9.65
N ASP A 238 5.63 6.40 10.05
CA ASP A 238 6.41 7.08 11.08
C ASP A 238 6.67 8.54 10.73
N GLY A 239 6.98 8.82 9.46
CA GLY A 239 7.22 10.18 8.97
C GLY A 239 5.99 11.09 9.00
N LEU A 240 4.79 10.51 8.82
CA LEU A 240 3.53 11.24 8.88
C LEU A 240 2.92 11.28 10.29
N ARG A 241 3.48 10.59 11.27
CA ARG A 241 2.96 10.62 12.65
C ARG A 241 2.91 12.05 13.18
N GLY A 242 1.76 12.43 13.70
CA GLY A 242 1.51 13.76 14.25
C GLY A 242 1.19 14.84 13.20
N TRP A 243 1.18 14.50 11.91
CA TRP A 243 0.64 15.38 10.88
C TRP A 243 -0.87 15.17 10.75
N SER A 244 -1.57 16.24 10.42
CA SER A 244 -2.99 16.21 10.05
C SER A 244 -3.15 16.20 8.53
N VAL A 245 -4.34 15.81 8.05
CA VAL A 245 -4.70 15.93 6.62
C VAL A 245 -4.55 17.37 6.11
N ARG A 246 -4.79 18.37 6.98
CA ARG A 246 -4.56 19.79 6.68
C ARG A 246 -3.11 20.11 6.29
N ASP A 247 -2.14 19.40 6.87
CA ASP A 247 -0.71 19.67 6.64
C ASP A 247 -0.19 19.12 5.30
N LEU A 248 -0.96 18.21 4.69
CA LEU A 248 -0.62 17.55 3.43
C LEU A 248 -1.49 18.00 2.25
N MET A 249 -2.72 18.46 2.52
CA MET A 249 -3.66 18.78 1.45
C MET A 249 -3.25 20.00 0.65
N THR A 250 -3.65 20.03 -0.62
CA THR A 250 -3.73 21.28 -1.37
C THR A 250 -5.01 22.01 -0.94
N PRO A 251 -4.93 23.20 -0.31
CA PRO A 251 -6.10 23.92 0.16
C PRO A 251 -6.84 24.59 -1.01
N HIS A 252 -8.15 24.77 -0.85
CA HIS A 252 -9.01 25.51 -1.79
C HIS A 252 -8.88 25.05 -3.26
N PRO A 253 -9.16 23.77 -3.57
CA PRO A 253 -9.13 23.29 -4.94
C PRO A 253 -10.21 23.94 -5.79
N ASP A 254 -10.03 23.88 -7.12
CA ASP A 254 -11.05 24.32 -8.05
C ASP A 254 -12.14 23.25 -8.03
N VAL A 255 -13.39 23.64 -7.75
CA VAL A 255 -14.52 22.71 -7.67
C VAL A 255 -15.42 22.84 -8.90
N ALA A 256 -16.01 21.72 -9.31
CA ALA A 256 -16.95 21.68 -10.42
C ALA A 256 -18.39 21.61 -9.90
N PRO A 257 -19.24 22.63 -10.13
CA PRO A 257 -20.65 22.57 -9.75
C PRO A 257 -21.38 21.48 -10.54
N ALA A 258 -22.09 20.59 -9.86
CA ALA A 258 -22.74 19.43 -10.47
C ALA A 258 -23.75 19.78 -11.57
N TRP A 259 -24.39 20.94 -11.48
CA TRP A 259 -25.38 21.44 -12.45
C TRP A 259 -24.79 22.22 -13.62
N GLN A 260 -23.50 22.60 -13.54
CA GLN A 260 -22.87 23.39 -14.58
C GLN A 260 -22.71 22.57 -15.87
N ASP A 261 -22.79 23.25 -17.00
CA ASP A 261 -22.49 22.68 -18.30
C ASP A 261 -21.01 22.31 -18.41
N ALA A 262 -20.72 21.11 -18.92
CA ALA A 262 -19.36 20.61 -19.04
C ALA A 262 -18.51 21.45 -20.00
N GLY A 263 -19.10 21.97 -21.09
CA GLY A 263 -18.41 22.85 -22.03
C GLY A 263 -18.02 24.19 -21.40
N GLU A 264 -18.95 24.80 -20.65
CA GLU A 264 -18.70 26.03 -19.92
C GLU A 264 -17.64 25.85 -18.81
N PHE A 265 -17.73 24.75 -18.06
CA PHE A 265 -16.74 24.43 -17.03
C PHE A 265 -15.33 24.22 -17.63
N VAL A 266 -15.23 23.56 -18.79
CA VAL A 266 -13.94 23.37 -19.47
C VAL A 266 -13.33 24.71 -19.86
N ALA A 267 -14.11 25.59 -20.51
CA ALA A 267 -13.64 26.90 -20.94
C ALA A 267 -13.34 27.85 -19.77
N GLY A 268 -14.12 27.76 -18.69
CA GLY A 268 -14.09 28.67 -17.55
C GLY A 268 -13.18 28.24 -16.39
N VAL A 269 -12.94 26.95 -16.19
CA VAL A 269 -12.18 26.48 -15.02
C VAL A 269 -11.11 25.50 -15.46
N ALA A 270 -11.51 24.43 -16.16
CA ALA A 270 -10.62 23.28 -16.38
C ALA A 270 -9.36 23.66 -17.19
N LEU A 271 -9.47 24.51 -18.22
CA LEU A 271 -8.33 24.95 -19.02
C LEU A 271 -7.41 25.97 -18.32
N ARG A 272 -7.90 26.62 -17.26
CA ARG A 272 -7.11 27.59 -16.47
C ARG A 272 -6.48 26.96 -15.25
N SER A 273 -7.05 25.85 -14.78
CA SER A 273 -6.54 25.10 -13.64
C SER A 273 -5.36 24.21 -14.04
N ARG A 274 -4.47 23.98 -13.08
CA ARG A 274 -3.41 22.95 -13.20
C ARG A 274 -3.85 21.60 -12.62
N GLN A 275 -5.08 21.51 -12.12
CA GLN A 275 -5.60 20.32 -11.47
C GLN A 275 -6.02 19.29 -12.53
N PRO A 276 -5.53 18.04 -12.45
CA PRO A 276 -5.97 16.98 -13.37
C PRO A 276 -7.38 16.47 -13.07
N VAL A 277 -7.89 16.80 -11.88
CA VAL A 277 -9.10 16.22 -11.30
C VAL A 277 -9.79 17.29 -10.44
N PHE A 278 -11.12 17.38 -10.56
CA PHE A 278 -11.95 18.39 -9.88
C PHE A 278 -13.00 17.71 -8.99
N PRO A 279 -13.08 18.06 -7.69
CA PRO A 279 -14.20 17.67 -6.85
C PRO A 279 -15.50 18.25 -7.38
N VAL A 280 -16.52 17.41 -7.52
CA VAL A 280 -17.86 17.81 -7.98
C VAL A 280 -18.74 18.08 -6.77
N VAL A 281 -19.34 19.26 -6.69
CA VAL A 281 -20.14 19.72 -5.55
C VAL A 281 -21.61 19.95 -5.90
N ASP A 282 -22.51 19.72 -4.95
CA ASP A 282 -23.92 20.08 -5.07
C ASP A 282 -24.21 21.54 -4.69
N PHE A 283 -25.48 21.95 -4.68
CA PHE A 283 -25.90 23.32 -4.38
C PHE A 283 -25.56 23.76 -2.95
N ALA A 284 -25.40 22.80 -2.02
CA ALA A 284 -25.00 23.06 -0.65
C ALA A 284 -23.46 23.13 -0.50
N GLY A 285 -22.71 22.76 -1.54
CA GLY A 285 -21.25 22.67 -1.53
C GLY A 285 -20.72 21.30 -1.10
N GLU A 286 -21.59 20.31 -0.91
CA GLU A 286 -21.19 18.96 -0.54
C GLU A 286 -20.59 18.21 -1.74
N PRO A 287 -19.47 17.49 -1.57
CA PRO A 287 -18.89 16.72 -2.65
C PRO A 287 -19.76 15.51 -2.97
N THR A 288 -20.21 15.40 -4.21
CA THR A 288 -21.03 14.29 -4.72
C THR A 288 -20.22 13.33 -5.58
N GLY A 289 -19.16 13.82 -6.23
CA GLY A 289 -18.36 13.06 -7.16
C GLY A 289 -17.05 13.73 -7.50
N VAL A 290 -16.40 13.22 -8.53
CA VAL A 290 -15.12 13.71 -9.05
C VAL A 290 -15.15 13.61 -10.57
N VAL A 291 -14.65 14.64 -11.25
CA VAL A 291 -14.49 14.64 -12.71
C VAL A 291 -13.02 14.87 -13.07
N SER A 292 -12.45 14.08 -13.97
CA SER A 292 -11.07 14.25 -14.45
C SER A 292 -11.01 15.04 -15.75
N LEU A 293 -9.86 15.68 -16.01
CA LEU A 293 -9.58 16.28 -17.31
C LEU A 293 -9.67 15.25 -18.44
N GLU A 294 -9.25 14.01 -18.21
CA GLU A 294 -9.37 12.91 -19.16
C GLU A 294 -10.84 12.63 -19.52
N ALA A 295 -11.73 12.50 -18.53
CA ALA A 295 -13.15 12.28 -18.79
C ALA A 295 -13.81 13.45 -19.56
N LEU A 296 -13.37 14.68 -19.28
CA LEU A 296 -13.79 15.85 -20.03
C LEU A 296 -13.23 15.81 -21.47
N ALA A 297 -11.96 15.42 -21.65
CA ALA A 297 -11.29 15.32 -22.94
C ALA A 297 -11.93 14.24 -23.85
N ASP A 298 -12.28 13.08 -23.28
CA ASP A 298 -12.88 11.94 -24.00
C ASP A 298 -14.30 12.23 -24.49
N THR A 299 -14.96 13.22 -23.90
CA THR A 299 -16.28 13.67 -24.37
C THR A 299 -16.10 14.57 -25.59
N ALA A 300 -16.72 14.24 -26.74
CA ALA A 300 -16.62 15.07 -27.95
C ALA A 300 -17.08 16.52 -27.70
N PRO A 301 -16.42 17.55 -28.28
CA PRO A 301 -16.72 18.96 -28.03
C PRO A 301 -18.21 19.34 -28.21
N GLU A 302 -18.86 18.78 -29.22
CA GLU A 302 -20.26 18.99 -29.55
C GLU A 302 -21.19 18.42 -28.48
N ARG A 303 -20.78 17.32 -27.85
CA ARG A 303 -21.50 16.65 -26.76
C ARG A 303 -21.22 17.26 -25.39
N ARG A 304 -20.16 18.05 -25.22
CA ARG A 304 -19.88 18.74 -23.95
C ARG A 304 -20.91 19.83 -23.68
N ARG A 305 -21.46 20.45 -24.74
CA ARG A 305 -22.55 21.42 -24.64
C ARG A 305 -23.87 20.69 -24.36
N GLY A 306 -24.55 21.10 -23.30
CA GLY A 306 -25.81 20.53 -22.83
C GLY A 306 -25.66 19.38 -21.82
N VAL A 307 -24.44 18.87 -21.58
CA VAL A 307 -24.21 17.80 -20.59
C VAL A 307 -23.73 18.42 -19.29
N ARG A 308 -24.42 18.07 -18.20
CA ARG A 308 -24.05 18.52 -16.85
C ARG A 308 -22.81 17.78 -16.35
N ILE A 309 -21.99 18.45 -15.55
CA ILE A 309 -20.83 17.85 -14.87
C ILE A 309 -21.24 16.59 -14.09
N SER A 310 -22.40 16.59 -13.43
CA SER A 310 -22.90 15.43 -12.69
C SER A 310 -23.00 14.14 -13.51
N ALA A 311 -23.24 14.24 -14.83
CA ALA A 311 -23.35 13.09 -15.72
C ALA A 311 -21.99 12.49 -16.11
N LEU A 312 -20.91 13.28 -16.01
CA LEU A 312 -19.53 12.86 -16.28
C LEU A 312 -18.77 12.52 -15.00
N ALA A 313 -19.34 12.84 -13.84
CA ALA A 313 -18.72 12.63 -12.53
C ALA A 313 -18.71 11.15 -12.13
N ARG A 314 -17.59 10.69 -11.59
CA ARG A 314 -17.52 9.42 -10.85
C ARG A 314 -17.98 9.64 -9.41
N PRO A 315 -18.95 8.87 -8.88
CA PRO A 315 -19.49 9.07 -7.53
C PRO A 315 -18.43 8.92 -6.44
N LEU A 316 -18.38 9.84 -5.47
CA LEU A 316 -17.35 9.83 -4.42
C LEU A 316 -17.79 9.05 -3.18
N ASP A 317 -17.20 7.87 -2.99
CA ASP A 317 -17.41 7.04 -1.78
C ASP A 317 -16.95 7.76 -0.50
N ARG A 318 -17.60 7.46 0.64
CA ARG A 318 -17.26 8.01 1.97
C ARG A 318 -15.79 7.81 2.37
N ARG A 319 -15.13 6.75 1.91
CA ARG A 319 -13.72 6.46 2.26
C ARG A 319 -12.71 7.47 1.70
N HIS A 320 -13.07 8.17 0.63
CA HIS A 320 -12.22 9.21 0.02
C HIS A 320 -12.62 10.62 0.49
N ARG A 321 -13.47 10.71 1.53
CA ARG A 321 -13.81 11.96 2.22
C ARG A 321 -13.09 11.97 3.55
N LEU A 322 -12.17 12.89 3.72
CA LEU A 322 -11.38 13.06 4.95
C LEU A 322 -11.70 14.41 5.57
N ALA A 323 -11.64 14.50 6.90
CA ALA A 323 -11.68 15.75 7.62
C ALA A 323 -10.27 16.37 7.66
N PRO A 324 -10.13 17.71 7.80
CA PRO A 324 -8.83 18.36 7.87
C PRO A 324 -7.99 17.88 9.06
N ASP A 325 -8.67 17.56 10.16
CA ASP A 325 -8.05 17.18 11.42
C ASP A 325 -7.89 15.65 11.56
N ASP A 326 -8.24 14.88 10.53
CA ASP A 326 -7.90 13.46 10.45
C ASP A 326 -6.38 13.27 10.48
N ASP A 327 -5.92 12.16 11.06
CA ASP A 327 -4.51 11.79 11.04
C ASP A 327 -4.02 11.54 9.61
N ALA A 328 -2.89 12.15 9.24
CA ALA A 328 -2.26 12.01 7.94
C ALA A 328 -1.95 10.55 7.56
N VAL A 329 -1.69 9.69 8.56
CA VAL A 329 -1.45 8.26 8.35
C VAL A 329 -2.63 7.58 7.65
N ARG A 330 -3.85 8.07 7.89
CA ARG A 330 -5.06 7.53 7.27
C ARG A 330 -5.06 7.69 5.75
N VAL A 331 -4.37 8.69 5.20
CA VAL A 331 -4.22 8.91 3.75
C VAL A 331 -3.53 7.73 3.07
N LEU A 332 -2.58 7.06 3.75
CA LEU A 332 -1.86 5.90 3.21
C LEU A 332 -2.77 4.68 2.99
N GLU A 333 -3.93 4.65 3.66
CA GLU A 333 -4.90 3.55 3.58
C GLU A 333 -5.98 3.78 2.52
N VAL A 334 -6.05 5.00 1.98
CA VAL A 334 -7.00 5.38 0.95
C VAL A 334 -6.38 5.12 -0.43
N PRO A 335 -6.91 4.19 -1.23
CA PRO A 335 -6.40 3.98 -2.58
C PRO A 335 -6.73 5.18 -3.47
N ALA A 336 -5.90 5.42 -4.49
CA ALA A 336 -6.21 6.40 -5.53
C ALA A 336 -7.56 6.07 -6.20
N PHE A 337 -8.40 7.08 -6.36
CA PHE A 337 -9.78 6.91 -6.83
C PHE A 337 -9.95 7.19 -8.32
N SER A 338 -9.39 8.31 -8.79
CA SER A 338 -9.47 8.78 -10.17
C SER A 338 -8.20 9.52 -10.54
N GLY A 339 -7.35 8.91 -11.38
CA GLY A 339 -5.99 9.39 -11.63
C GLY A 339 -5.22 9.52 -10.33
N ASP A 340 -4.74 10.72 -10.05
CA ASP A 340 -3.91 11.02 -8.87
C ASP A 340 -4.68 11.44 -7.62
N LEU A 341 -6.00 11.57 -7.68
CA LEU A 341 -6.79 11.96 -6.51
C LEU A 341 -6.89 10.81 -5.50
N VAL A 342 -6.44 11.06 -4.27
CA VAL A 342 -6.56 10.14 -3.13
C VAL A 342 -7.81 10.45 -2.34
N ALA A 343 -7.99 11.71 -1.92
CA ALA A 343 -9.13 12.12 -1.10
C ALA A 343 -9.54 13.58 -1.34
N VAL A 344 -10.82 13.86 -1.11
CA VAL A 344 -11.37 15.20 -0.98
C VAL A 344 -11.48 15.52 0.51
N VAL A 345 -10.97 16.68 0.91
CA VAL A 345 -11.01 17.13 2.29
C VAL A 345 -12.25 17.98 2.51
N VAL A 346 -13.07 17.57 3.47
CA VAL A 346 -14.39 18.12 3.73
C VAL A 346 -14.46 18.62 5.17
N ASP A 347 -14.89 19.86 5.34
CA ASP A 347 -15.15 20.46 6.65
C ASP A 347 -16.55 21.10 6.64
N ALA A 348 -17.35 20.81 7.66
CA ALA A 348 -18.74 21.24 7.77
C ALA A 348 -19.57 21.07 6.46
N GLY A 349 -19.37 19.96 5.75
CA GLY A 349 -20.05 19.66 4.48
C GLY A 349 -19.48 20.37 3.25
N ARG A 350 -18.40 21.15 3.36
CA ARG A 350 -17.81 21.88 2.22
C ARG A 350 -16.43 21.36 1.88
N VAL A 351 -16.08 21.39 0.59
CA VAL A 351 -14.73 21.08 0.13
C VAL A 351 -13.76 22.18 0.57
N VAL A 352 -12.78 21.83 1.40
CA VAL A 352 -11.74 22.75 1.88
C VAL A 352 -10.35 22.42 1.36
N GLY A 353 -10.17 21.21 0.83
CA GLY A 353 -8.91 20.75 0.29
C GLY A 353 -9.05 19.49 -0.55
N MET A 354 -7.95 19.09 -1.18
CA MET A 354 -7.82 17.77 -1.80
C MET A 354 -6.42 17.21 -1.56
N VAL A 355 -6.32 15.89 -1.59
CA VAL A 355 -5.05 15.17 -1.42
C VAL A 355 -4.78 14.36 -2.68
N THR A 356 -3.63 14.61 -3.30
CA THR A 356 -3.16 13.86 -4.46
C THR A 356 -2.00 12.92 -4.11
N THR A 357 -1.69 11.98 -5.01
CA THR A 357 -0.47 11.14 -4.95
C THR A 357 0.80 12.00 -4.91
N ALA A 358 0.81 13.13 -5.61
CA ALA A 358 1.91 14.10 -5.61
C ALA A 358 2.07 14.79 -4.25
N ASP A 359 0.96 15.21 -3.63
CA ASP A 359 0.97 15.79 -2.29
C ASP A 359 1.52 14.81 -1.25
N LEU A 360 1.07 13.55 -1.32
CA LEU A 360 1.56 12.49 -0.46
C LEU A 360 3.07 12.24 -0.66
N SER A 361 3.52 12.13 -1.91
CA SER A 361 4.95 11.96 -2.25
C SER A 361 5.81 13.11 -1.73
N ARG A 362 5.32 14.35 -1.87
CA ARG A 362 5.97 15.56 -1.32
C ARG A 362 6.05 15.49 0.21
N ALA A 363 4.94 15.18 0.89
CA ALA A 363 4.87 15.09 2.35
C ALA A 363 5.84 14.02 2.89
N LEU A 364 5.89 12.84 2.25
CA LEU A 364 6.81 11.77 2.63
C LEU A 364 8.28 12.17 2.48
N ARG A 365 8.66 12.85 1.39
CA ARG A 365 10.02 13.39 1.22
C ARG A 365 10.37 14.41 2.29
N GLN A 366 9.43 15.30 2.62
CA GLN A 366 9.61 16.28 3.69
C GLN A 366 9.76 15.62 5.06
N ALA A 367 8.97 14.59 5.33
CA ALA A 367 9.05 13.83 6.58
C ALA A 367 10.42 13.15 6.75
N VAL A 368 10.93 12.52 5.68
CA VAL A 368 12.28 11.93 5.69
C VAL A 368 13.36 12.98 5.94
N LEU A 369 13.27 14.15 5.30
CA LEU A 369 14.23 15.25 5.51
C LEU A 369 14.19 15.77 6.96
N ARG A 370 13.00 15.97 7.53
CA ARG A 370 12.86 16.39 8.94
C ARG A 370 13.49 15.41 9.91
N ALA A 371 13.38 14.11 9.65
CA ALA A 371 14.01 13.08 10.48
C ALA A 371 15.55 13.15 10.50
N THR A 372 16.17 13.83 9.52
CA THR A 372 17.63 14.00 9.45
C THR A 372 18.14 15.31 10.05
N LEU A 373 17.25 16.24 10.44
CA LEU A 373 17.65 17.52 11.03
C LEU A 373 18.02 17.37 12.52
N PRO A 374 19.17 17.91 12.97
CA PRO A 374 19.56 17.90 14.38
C PRO A 374 18.60 18.79 15.20
N GLY A 375 17.95 18.21 16.21
CA GLY A 375 17.06 18.94 17.13
C GLY A 375 15.62 18.42 17.23
N GLY A 376 15.24 17.37 16.46
CA GLY A 376 13.99 16.62 16.69
C GLY A 376 12.78 17.50 16.97
N ALA A 377 12.43 18.41 16.05
CA ALA A 377 11.27 19.27 16.21
C ALA A 377 9.98 18.45 16.10
N ALA A 378 9.59 17.84 17.23
CA ALA A 378 8.26 17.37 17.52
C ALA A 378 7.36 18.60 17.71
N ALA A 379 7.05 19.29 16.61
CA ALA A 379 5.88 20.13 16.53
C ALA A 379 5.32 20.01 15.11
N PRO A 380 4.04 19.63 14.95
CA PRO A 380 3.37 19.77 13.66
C PRO A 380 3.50 21.23 13.18
N PRO A 381 3.42 21.50 11.86
CA PRO A 381 3.24 22.88 11.42
C PRO A 381 2.02 23.44 12.16
N SER A 382 2.26 24.39 13.04
CA SER A 382 1.26 24.90 13.96
C SER A 382 0.10 25.54 13.19
N GLY A 383 -0.98 24.78 13.00
CA GLY A 383 -2.31 25.36 12.84
C GLY A 383 -2.67 25.98 14.18
N ARG A 384 -2.72 27.32 14.25
CA ARG A 384 -3.26 28.05 15.40
C ARG A 384 -4.58 27.39 15.81
N ARG A 385 -4.68 26.86 17.03
CA ARG A 385 -5.97 26.74 17.69
C ARG A 385 -6.52 28.18 17.79
N PRO A 386 -7.72 28.49 17.26
CA PRO A 386 -8.38 29.72 17.62
C PRO A 386 -8.60 29.65 19.14
N SER A 387 -8.00 30.58 19.88
CA SER A 387 -8.30 30.77 21.29
C SER A 387 -9.80 31.05 21.40
N ALA A 388 -10.55 30.10 21.93
CA ALA A 388 -11.88 30.36 22.44
C ALA A 388 -11.71 31.13 23.76
N ASP A 389 -11.57 32.44 23.65
CA ASP A 389 -11.86 33.41 24.71
C ASP A 389 -12.08 34.77 24.06
N GLY A 390 -13.27 34.91 23.49
CA GLY A 390 -13.86 36.20 23.18
C GLY A 390 -14.71 36.64 24.38
N GLY A 391 -14.14 37.50 25.22
CA GLY A 391 -14.85 38.31 26.21
C GLY A 391 -14.65 39.80 25.90
N PRO A 392 -15.69 40.66 26.02
CA PRO A 392 -15.64 42.03 25.52
C PRO A 392 -15.00 42.98 26.54
N ALA A 393 -14.21 43.92 26.07
CA ALA A 393 -13.87 45.17 26.75
C ALA A 393 -13.90 46.23 25.65
N ASP A 394 -15.00 46.97 25.49
CA ASP A 394 -15.38 48.17 26.27
C ASP A 394 -14.30 49.25 26.29
N GLY A 395 -14.74 50.46 26.00
CA GLY A 395 -13.99 51.45 25.27
C GLY A 395 -13.03 52.29 26.11
N THR A 396 -12.14 52.99 25.42
CA THR A 396 -11.79 54.37 25.77
C THR A 396 -11.15 55.05 24.58
N VAL A 397 -11.69 56.24 24.33
CA VAL A 397 -11.28 57.23 23.36
C VAL A 397 -10.16 58.06 23.97
N ASP A 398 -9.05 58.21 23.24
CA ASP A 398 -8.14 59.36 23.31
C ASP A 398 -7.25 59.29 22.05
N GLY A 399 -7.11 60.26 21.15
CA GLY A 399 -7.32 61.69 21.30
C GLY A 399 -6.00 62.46 21.29
N THR A 400 -5.09 62.30 20.31
CA THR A 400 -4.04 63.33 20.07
C THR A 400 -3.58 63.40 18.62
N VAL A 401 -3.52 64.65 18.14
CA VAL A 401 -3.22 65.18 16.80
C VAL A 401 -1.75 65.62 16.70
N ALA A 402 -1.13 65.42 15.53
CA ALA A 402 -0.10 66.24 14.84
C ALA A 402 0.66 65.34 13.83
N GLY A 403 0.98 65.66 12.57
CA GLY A 403 1.04 66.92 11.82
C GLY A 403 2.40 66.99 11.08
N GLY A 404 2.40 67.28 9.76
CA GLY A 404 3.59 67.67 8.94
C GLY A 404 4.26 66.50 8.17
N VAL A 405 4.25 66.34 6.83
CA VAL A 405 4.43 67.19 5.62
C VAL A 405 5.89 67.20 5.07
N ASP A 406 5.98 66.87 3.77
CA ASP A 406 6.99 67.16 2.72
C ASP A 406 8.39 66.53 2.65
N GLY A 407 8.78 66.22 1.41
CA GLY A 407 10.19 66.03 0.99
C GLY A 407 10.40 65.26 -0.32
N THR A 408 10.19 65.90 -1.46
CA THR A 408 10.54 65.51 -2.84
C THR A 408 12.04 65.69 -3.16
N VAL A 409 12.45 65.31 -4.40
CA VAL A 409 13.72 65.58 -5.15
C VAL A 409 14.71 64.39 -5.13
N ASP A 410 14.87 63.59 -6.21
CA ASP A 410 15.43 63.80 -7.56
C ASP A 410 16.98 63.82 -7.61
N GLY A 411 17.59 63.17 -8.61
CA GLY A 411 19.04 63.27 -8.87
C GLY A 411 19.80 62.02 -9.36
N THR A 412 19.63 61.71 -10.65
CA THR A 412 20.69 61.48 -11.67
C THR A 412 22.10 60.99 -11.29
N GLY A 413 22.60 60.01 -12.07
CA GLY A 413 24.05 59.76 -12.21
C GLY A 413 24.37 58.53 -13.08
N GLY A 414 24.54 58.73 -14.38
CA GLY A 414 24.97 57.71 -15.35
C GLY A 414 26.47 57.69 -15.66
N ARG A 415 26.80 56.95 -16.73
CA ARG A 415 28.08 56.75 -17.48
C ARG A 415 29.01 55.63 -16.95
N THR A 416 29.61 54.73 -17.73
CA THR A 416 30.07 54.65 -19.15
C THR A 416 30.13 53.15 -19.59
N VAL A 417 29.62 52.69 -20.75
CA VAL A 417 30.20 52.64 -22.13
C VAL A 417 31.60 52.01 -22.26
N ASN A 418 31.68 50.83 -22.90
CA ASN A 418 32.54 50.51 -24.05
C ASN A 418 32.29 49.07 -24.56
N GLY A 419 31.87 48.92 -25.82
CA GLY A 419 32.20 47.79 -26.70
C GLY A 419 33.05 48.32 -27.86
N PRO A 420 33.17 47.65 -29.04
CA PRO A 420 32.87 46.25 -29.41
C PRO A 420 34.06 45.61 -30.18
N VAL A 421 33.85 44.47 -30.87
CA VAL A 421 34.30 44.17 -32.27
C VAL A 421 33.97 42.71 -32.67
N ASP A 422 33.16 42.59 -33.73
CA ASP A 422 33.08 41.66 -34.88
C ASP A 422 33.08 40.12 -34.70
N GLY A 423 32.34 39.31 -35.49
CA GLY A 423 31.49 39.56 -36.65
C GLY A 423 31.06 38.22 -37.33
N ALA A 424 29.91 38.27 -38.02
CA ALA A 424 29.50 37.57 -39.27
C ALA A 424 29.73 36.02 -39.42
N ALA A 425 28.90 35.18 -40.04
CA ALA A 425 27.81 35.34 -41.00
C ALA A 425 27.00 34.02 -41.10
N SER A 426 25.70 34.13 -41.37
CA SER A 426 24.91 33.18 -42.19
C SER A 426 24.89 33.74 -43.64
N PRO A 427 24.50 33.03 -44.73
CA PRO A 427 23.25 32.27 -44.83
C PRO A 427 23.22 31.09 -45.85
N GLY A 428 22.07 30.39 -45.96
CA GLY A 428 21.61 29.80 -47.23
C GLY A 428 21.04 28.37 -47.19
N GLY A 429 19.70 28.24 -47.25
CA GLY A 429 19.03 27.09 -47.89
C GLY A 429 19.00 27.26 -49.43
N PRO A 430 18.25 26.47 -50.25
CA PRO A 430 17.05 25.69 -49.90
C PRO A 430 16.88 24.30 -50.62
N SER A 431 15.76 23.64 -50.28
CA SER A 431 14.87 22.82 -51.15
C SER A 431 15.33 21.52 -51.81
N GLY A 432 14.49 20.47 -51.67
CA GLY A 432 14.43 19.36 -52.62
C GLY A 432 13.71 18.13 -52.07
N ASP A 433 12.42 17.99 -52.37
CA ASP A 433 11.66 16.73 -52.29
C ASP A 433 11.24 16.38 -53.73
N PRO A 434 11.35 15.11 -54.16
CA PRO A 434 10.11 14.44 -54.60
C PRO A 434 10.07 12.92 -54.31
N ALA A 435 8.86 12.41 -54.05
CA ALA A 435 8.45 10.99 -54.13
C ALA A 435 8.30 10.52 -55.60
N PRO A 436 7.71 9.35 -55.97
CA PRO A 436 7.42 8.06 -55.30
C PRO A 436 7.78 6.81 -56.18
N ASP A 437 7.32 5.60 -55.76
CA ASP A 437 6.73 4.51 -56.59
C ASP A 437 7.40 3.08 -56.62
N ARG A 438 6.71 2.12 -55.95
CA ARG A 438 6.32 0.73 -56.39
C ARG A 438 7.36 -0.43 -56.45
N PRO A 439 6.93 -1.70 -56.69
CA PRO A 439 5.78 -2.50 -56.18
C PRO A 439 6.12 -3.99 -55.88
N SER A 440 5.18 -4.78 -55.30
CA SER A 440 4.77 -6.18 -55.66
C SER A 440 4.24 -6.95 -54.43
N ARG A 441 2.92 -7.17 -54.25
CA ARG A 441 1.96 -8.15 -54.84
C ARG A 441 1.80 -9.44 -53.98
N PRO A 442 0.67 -10.19 -54.10
CA PRO A 442 -0.19 -10.60 -52.96
C PRO A 442 -0.44 -12.13 -52.93
N LEU A 443 -1.56 -12.55 -52.29
CA LEU A 443 -2.26 -13.87 -52.24
C LEU A 443 -2.18 -14.49 -50.82
N ALA A 444 -3.23 -15.02 -50.19
CA ALA A 444 -4.59 -15.37 -50.58
C ALA A 444 -5.44 -15.58 -49.30
N GLY A 445 -6.75 -15.35 -49.35
CA GLY A 445 -7.73 -16.16 -48.60
C GLY A 445 -8.29 -17.26 -49.52
N PRO A 446 -9.36 -18.01 -49.17
CA PRO A 446 -10.13 -18.05 -47.91
C PRO A 446 -10.46 -19.49 -47.44
N GLY A 447 -11.22 -19.63 -46.34
CA GLY A 447 -12.18 -20.73 -46.15
C GLY A 447 -11.88 -21.74 -45.04
N GLY A 448 -12.87 -21.95 -44.15
CA GLY A 448 -12.89 -23.01 -43.13
C GLY A 448 -13.56 -22.59 -41.85
#